data_AF-A0A821A5B8-F1
#
_entry.id   AF-A0A821A5B8-F1
#
_cell.length_a   1.000
_cell.length_b   1.000
_cell.length_c   1.000
_cell.angle_alpha   90.00
_cell.angle_beta   90.00
_cell.angle_gamma   90.00
#
_symmetry.space_group_name_H-M   'P 1'
#
loop_
_entity.id
_entity.type
_entity.pdbx_description
1 polymer ?
#
loop_
_entity_poly.entity_id
_entity_poly.type
_entity_poly.pdbx_seq_one_letter_code
_entity_poly.pdbx_strand_id
1 'polypeptide(L)' 'IPNIPADAKWAQYGMTVAGGDGNGKATNQLSYPAGLFVDDDQTVFIADSWNNRIMQWKPGDKNGQ' A
#
# COMPACT_ATOMS: atom_id res chain seq x y z
N ILE A 1 -8.89 24.47 1.22
CA ILE A 1 -7.72 23.68 0.78
C ILE A 1 -6.68 23.79 1.88
N PRO A 2 -6.16 22.71 2.50
CA PRO A 2 -5.18 22.84 3.55
C PRO A 2 -3.92 23.50 2.99
N ASN A 3 -3.35 24.45 3.73
CA ASN A 3 -2.06 25.07 3.39
C ASN A 3 -0.96 24.05 3.66
N ILE A 4 -0.46 23.40 2.62
CA ILE A 4 0.58 22.37 2.74
C ILE A 4 1.95 23.08 2.82
N PRO A 5 2.72 22.88 3.90
CA PRO A 5 4.06 23.45 4.00
C PRO A 5 4.95 22.99 2.85
N ALA A 6 5.76 23.89 2.29
CA ALA A 6 6.66 23.57 1.17
C ALA A 6 7.72 22.51 1.52
N ASP A 7 7.96 22.27 2.81
CA ASP A 7 8.86 21.26 3.38
C ASP A 7 8.14 19.97 3.84
N ALA A 8 6.83 19.88 3.61
CA ALA A 8 6.07 18.68 3.90
C ALA A 8 6.59 17.51 3.05
N LYS A 9 7.38 16.63 3.67
CA LYS A 9 8.05 15.50 2.98
C LYS A 9 7.11 14.57 2.23
N TRP A 10 5.84 14.50 2.64
CA TRP A 10 4.80 13.71 1.98
C TRP A 10 4.25 14.36 0.70
N ALA A 11 4.49 15.65 0.48
CA ALA A 11 4.05 16.39 -0.71
C ALA A 11 5.09 16.35 -1.85
N GLN A 12 6.35 16.01 -1.55
CA GLN A 12 7.44 16.07 -2.53
C GLN A 12 7.77 14.71 -3.17
N TYR A 13 7.53 13.59 -2.48
CA TYR A 13 7.76 12.24 -3.00
C TYR A 13 6.69 11.26 -2.49
N GLY A 14 5.95 10.63 -3.40
CA GLY A 14 5.12 9.48 -3.06
C GLY A 14 5.98 8.28 -2.71
N MET A 15 5.61 7.53 -1.68
CA MET A 15 6.29 6.30 -1.28
C MET A 15 5.38 5.10 -1.54
N THR A 16 5.93 4.05 -2.16
CA THR A 16 5.25 2.76 -2.24
C THR A 16 5.23 2.12 -0.86
N VAL A 17 4.04 1.85 -0.34
CA VAL A 17 3.82 1.25 0.98
C VAL A 17 3.25 -0.18 0.93
N ALA A 18 2.82 -0.62 -0.25
CA ALA A 18 2.32 -1.97 -0.50
C ALA A 18 2.47 -2.31 -1.99
N GLY A 19 2.73 -3.59 -2.29
CA GLY A 19 3.02 -4.03 -3.66
C GLY A 19 4.25 -3.33 -4.26
N GLY A 20 4.17 -2.95 -5.53
CA GLY A 20 5.19 -2.18 -6.25
C GLY A 20 5.97 -2.95 -7.31
N ASP A 21 5.98 -4.29 -7.24
CA ASP A 21 6.79 -5.12 -8.14
C ASP A 21 5.97 -5.74 -9.29
N GLY A 22 4.96 -5.01 -9.75
CA GLY A 22 4.12 -5.37 -10.90
C GLY A 22 2.95 -6.30 -10.58
N ASN A 23 2.27 -6.74 -11.65
CA ASN A 23 1.15 -7.68 -11.55
C ASN A 23 1.66 -9.09 -11.25
N GLY A 24 1.12 -9.76 -10.23
CA GLY A 24 1.49 -11.14 -9.94
C GLY A 24 1.03 -11.62 -8.57
N LYS A 25 1.55 -12.78 -8.15
CA LYS A 25 1.14 -13.52 -6.93
C LYS A 25 2.17 -13.49 -5.81
N ALA A 26 3.36 -12.96 -6.05
CA ALA A 26 4.38 -12.82 -5.01
C ALA A 26 3.91 -11.89 -3.88
N THR A 27 4.59 -11.94 -2.74
CA THR A 27 4.22 -11.15 -1.54
C THR A 27 4.43 -9.64 -1.73
N ASN A 28 5.23 -9.23 -2.71
CA ASN A 28 5.47 -7.83 -3.13
C ASN A 28 4.67 -7.45 -4.40
N GLN A 29 3.75 -8.31 -4.84
CA GLN A 29 2.93 -8.11 -6.03
C GLN A 29 1.44 -8.14 -5.69
N LEU A 30 0.64 -7.51 -6.55
CA LEU A 30 -0.82 -7.49 -6.48
C LEU A 30 -1.38 -7.81 -7.86
N SER A 31 -2.60 -8.35 -7.92
CA SER A 31 -3.33 -8.62 -9.15
C SER A 31 -4.76 -8.11 -9.08
N TYR A 32 -5.04 -7.06 -9.86
CA TYR A 32 -6.33 -6.36 -9.90
C TYR A 32 -6.92 -6.08 -8.51
N PRO A 33 -6.20 -5.33 -7.65
CA PRO A 33 -6.71 -4.99 -6.32
C PRO A 33 -7.93 -4.07 -6.43
N ALA A 34 -8.98 -4.34 -5.65
CA ALA A 34 -10.26 -3.65 -5.76
C ALA A 34 -10.63 -2.77 -4.56
N GLY A 35 -9.89 -2.87 -3.44
CA GLY A 35 -10.17 -2.10 -2.24
C GLY A 35 -8.95 -1.99 -1.33
N LEU A 36 -8.90 -0.91 -0.54
CA LEU A 36 -7.87 -0.66 0.47
C LEU A 36 -8.50 -0.17 1.78
N PHE A 37 -7.90 -0.54 2.89
CA PHE A 37 -8.22 -0.04 4.22
C PHE A 37 -6.91 0.18 5.00
N VAL A 38 -6.88 1.18 5.88
CA VAL A 38 -5.75 1.45 6.77
C VAL A 38 -6.30 1.51 8.18
N ASP A 39 -5.72 0.71 9.09
CA ASP A 39 -6.11 0.71 10.50
C ASP A 39 -5.35 1.78 11.32
N ASP A 40 -5.68 1.87 12.61
CA ASP A 40 -5.07 2.85 13.54
C ASP A 40 -3.57 2.60 13.76
N ASP A 41 -3.08 1.38 13.52
CA ASP A 41 -1.67 1.00 13.57
C ASP A 41 -0.92 1.30 12.25
N GLN A 42 -1.59 1.96 11.30
CA GLN A 42 -1.10 2.26 9.95
C GLN A 42 -0.80 1.00 9.12
N THR A 43 -1.40 -0.14 9.46
CA THR A 43 -1.36 -1.34 8.64
C THR A 43 -2.27 -1.16 7.43
N VAL A 44 -1.72 -1.38 6.24
CA VAL A 44 -2.47 -1.31 4.98
C VAL A 44 -3.00 -2.69 4.64
N PHE A 45 -4.31 -2.79 4.45
CA PHE A 45 -4.99 -3.99 3.97
C PHE A 45 -5.47 -3.77 2.55
N ILE A 46 -5.20 -4.74 1.66
CA ILE A 46 -5.59 -4.67 0.25
C ILE A 46 -6.36 -5.92 -0.13
N ALA A 47 -7.53 -5.72 -0.76
CA ALA A 47 -8.26 -6.79 -1.41
C ALA A 47 -7.61 -7.09 -2.78
N ASP A 48 -6.74 -8.10 -2.82
CA ASP A 48 -6.00 -8.54 -4.00
C ASP A 48 -6.85 -9.52 -4.82
N SER A 49 -7.87 -8.98 -5.49
CA SER A 49 -9.05 -9.72 -5.92
C SER A 49 -8.78 -10.83 -6.93
N TRP A 50 -7.85 -10.66 -7.88
CA TRP A 50 -7.53 -11.74 -8.83
C TRP A 50 -6.60 -12.81 -8.25
N ASN A 51 -6.02 -12.55 -7.08
CA ASN A 51 -5.29 -13.55 -6.31
C ASN A 51 -6.16 -14.20 -5.22
N ASN A 52 -7.43 -13.82 -5.10
CA ASN A 52 -8.39 -14.33 -4.11
C ASN A 52 -7.87 -14.25 -2.67
N ARG A 53 -7.19 -13.15 -2.31
CA ARG A 53 -6.60 -12.95 -0.98
C ARG A 53 -6.79 -11.53 -0.49
N ILE A 54 -6.70 -11.36 0.84
CA ILE A 54 -6.44 -10.08 1.46
C ILE A 54 -4.96 -10.09 1.85
N MET A 55 -4.25 -9.02 1.53
CA MET A 55 -2.85 -8.85 1.89
C MET A 55 -2.72 -7.70 2.89
N GLN A 56 -1.84 -7.85 3.87
CA GLN A 56 -1.53 -6.77 4.82
C GLN A 56 -0.05 -6.34 4.76
N TRP A 57 0.20 -5.05 4.95
CA TRP A 57 1.54 -4.48 5.13
C TRP A 57 1.55 -3.58 6.35
N LYS A 58 2.44 -3.86 7.30
CA LYS A 58 2.73 -2.93 8.40
C LYS A 58 3.67 -1.82 7.91
N PRO A 59 3.74 -0.69 8.63
CA PRO A 59 4.68 0.38 8.31
C PRO A 59 6.13 -0.16 8.16
N GLY A 60 6.69 0.01 6.96
CA GLY A 60 8.07 -0.39 6.63
C GLY A 60 8.21 -1.76 5.97
N ASP A 61 7.14 -2.56 5.89
CA ASP A 61 7.18 -3.86 5.22
C ASP A 61 7.49 -3.72 3.72
N LYS A 62 8.38 -4.60 3.22
CA LYS A 62 8.67 -4.74 1.79
C LYS A 62 7.82 -5.81 1.11
N ASN A 63 7.28 -6.74 1.90
CA ASN A 63 6.49 -7.88 1.46
C ASN A 63 5.24 -7.93 2.32
N GLY A 64 4.10 -8.21 1.70
CA GLY A 64 2.85 -8.38 2.41
C GLY A 64 2.73 -9.78 2.97
N GLN A 65 1.84 -9.91 3.95
CA GLN A 65 1.48 -11.15 4.61
C GLN A 65 0.07 -11.58 4.20
#